data_AF-A0A6G4AW47-F1
#
_entry.id   AF-A0A6G4AW47-F1
#
_cell.length_a   1.000
_cell.length_b   1.000
_cell.length_c   1.000
_cell.angle_alpha   90.00
_cell.angle_beta   90.00
_cell.angle_gamma   90.00
#
_symmetry.space_group_name_H-M   'P 1'
#
loop_
_entity.id
_entity.type
_entity.pdbx_description
1 polymer ?
#
loop_
_entity_poly.entity_id
_entity_poly.type
_entity_poly.pdbx_seq_one_letter_code
_entity_poly.pdbx_strand_id
1 'polypeptide(L)'
;MLYEAAVWPAARLPVLAEELERAGLGADVSTLLWEMACLPPEQLAAAAEALFAADRGDDGEGLLRQSVSRPVPEVAHTAKALLAAGAPSRAAFLLEALVRARTPEDAARAAAEDPATLVPLLLDAAAEVSSSTQHDLAHALRTARLPGVPGLA
;
A
#
# COMPACT_ATOMS: atom_id res chain seq x y z
N MET A 1 16.38 -0.72 -13.50
CA MET A 1 17.14 0.52 -13.16
C MET A 1 16.18 1.52 -12.51
N LEU A 2 16.46 2.02 -11.30
CA LEU A 2 15.48 2.84 -10.54
C LEU A 2 15.32 4.30 -11.00
N TYR A 3 16.21 4.81 -11.85
CA TYR A 3 16.19 6.24 -12.22
C TYR A 3 15.29 6.56 -13.41
N GLU A 4 15.17 5.67 -14.40
CA GLU A 4 14.36 5.94 -15.60
C GLU A 4 12.85 5.75 -15.37
N ALA A 5 12.46 4.77 -14.55
CA ALA A 5 11.07 4.50 -14.21
C ALA A 5 10.41 5.63 -13.39
N ALA A 6 11.16 6.30 -12.52
CA ALA A 6 10.66 7.38 -11.68
C ALA A 6 10.26 8.64 -12.47
N VAL A 7 10.69 8.76 -13.72
CA VAL A 7 10.42 9.91 -14.60
C VAL A 7 9.25 9.63 -15.55
N TRP A 8 8.80 8.36 -15.67
CA TRP A 8 7.74 8.01 -16.59
C TRP A 8 6.36 8.31 -16.00
N PRO A 9 5.43 8.89 -16.78
CA PRO A 9 4.04 9.02 -16.34
C PRO A 9 3.45 7.65 -16.00
N ALA A 10 2.84 7.52 -14.82
CA ALA A 10 2.24 6.26 -14.35
C ALA A 10 1.25 5.66 -15.36
N ALA A 11 0.52 6.50 -16.10
CA ALA A 11 -0.41 6.09 -17.16
C ALA A 11 0.23 5.28 -18.30
N ARG A 12 1.56 5.28 -18.45
CA ARG A 12 2.26 4.44 -19.44
C ARG A 12 2.43 2.99 -18.98
N LEU A 13 2.36 2.72 -17.68
CA LEU A 13 2.60 1.40 -17.13
C LEU A 13 1.62 0.34 -17.67
N PRO A 14 0.29 0.54 -17.66
CA PRO A 14 -0.63 -0.46 -18.20
C PRO A 14 -0.45 -0.67 -19.70
N VAL A 15 -0.18 0.40 -20.46
CA VAL A 15 0.09 0.33 -21.89
C VAL A 15 1.30 -0.53 -22.17
N LEU A 16 2.42 -0.30 -21.47
CA LEU A 16 3.63 -1.09 -21.64
C LEU A 16 3.41 -2.56 -21.28
N ALA A 17 2.67 -2.84 -20.20
CA ALA A 17 2.37 -4.21 -19.82
C ALA A 17 1.54 -4.94 -20.90
N GLU A 18 0.54 -4.26 -21.48
CA GLU A 18 -0.26 -4.81 -22.57
C GLU A 18 0.57 -5.04 -23.84
N GLU A 19 1.48 -4.12 -24.20
CA GLU A 19 2.41 -4.30 -25.32
C GLU A 19 3.34 -5.51 -25.11
N LEU A 20 3.86 -5.71 -23.89
CA LEU A 20 4.69 -6.87 -23.55
C LEU A 20 3.89 -8.17 -23.69
N GLU A 21 2.66 -8.23 -23.18
CA GLU A 21 1.78 -9.39 -23.33
C GLU A 21 1.49 -9.70 -24.80
N ARG A 22 1.13 -8.68 -25.59
CA ARG A 22 0.86 -8.86 -27.03
C ARG A 22 2.10 -9.28 -27.82
N ALA A 23 3.30 -8.92 -27.36
CA ALA A 23 4.57 -9.37 -27.92
C ALA A 23 4.99 -10.78 -27.46
N GLY A 24 4.20 -11.45 -26.60
CA GLY A 24 4.55 -12.75 -26.02
C GLY A 24 5.57 -12.69 -24.88
N LEU A 25 5.80 -11.50 -24.32
CA LEU A 25 6.76 -11.20 -23.25
C LEU A 25 6.07 -11.06 -21.88
N GLY A 26 5.04 -11.86 -21.61
CA GLY A 26 4.29 -11.77 -20.34
C GLY A 26 5.14 -11.95 -19.07
N ALA A 27 6.27 -12.66 -19.15
CA ALA A 27 7.22 -12.77 -18.04
C ALA A 27 7.87 -11.42 -17.69
N ASP A 28 8.08 -10.55 -18.68
CA ASP A 28 8.69 -9.23 -18.47
C ASP A 28 7.74 -8.26 -17.76
N VAL A 29 6.43 -8.51 -17.81
CA VAL A 29 5.45 -7.76 -17.01
C VAL A 29 5.72 -7.94 -15.52
N SER A 30 6.09 -9.15 -15.08
CA SER A 30 6.46 -9.39 -13.68
C SER A 30 7.71 -8.61 -13.27
N THR A 31 8.72 -8.55 -14.15
CA THR A 31 9.92 -7.72 -13.92
C THR A 31 9.56 -6.25 -13.82
N LEU A 32 8.74 -5.75 -14.74
CA LEU A 32 8.26 -4.36 -14.75
C LEU A 32 7.54 -4.01 -13.44
N LEU A 33 6.59 -4.83 -13.00
CA LEU A 33 5.84 -4.62 -11.76
C LEU A 33 6.77 -4.64 -10.53
N TRP A 34 7.77 -5.52 -10.52
CA TRP A 34 8.78 -5.53 -9.45
C TRP A 34 9.58 -4.23 -9.40
N GLU A 35 9.98 -3.68 -10.55
CA GLU A 35 10.65 -2.37 -10.60
C GLU A 35 9.73 -1.24 -10.12
N MET A 36 8.43 -1.28 -10.46
CA MET A 36 7.46 -0.30 -9.98
C MET A 36 7.28 -0.37 -8.46
N ALA A 37 7.36 -1.57 -7.87
CA ALA A 37 7.24 -1.78 -6.43
C ALA A 37 8.35 -1.07 -5.62
N CYS A 38 9.41 -0.60 -6.27
CA CYS A 38 10.52 0.13 -5.67
C CYS A 38 10.45 1.66 -5.87
N LEU A 39 9.45 2.19 -6.59
CA LEU A 39 9.26 3.63 -6.81
C LEU A 39 9.00 4.39 -5.49
N PRO A 40 9.30 5.69 -5.36
CA PRO A 40 8.91 6.41 -4.13
C PRO A 40 7.38 6.40 -3.92
N PRO A 41 6.89 6.61 -2.69
CA PRO A 41 5.49 6.33 -2.31
C PRO A 41 4.42 6.97 -3.22
N GLU A 42 4.61 8.21 -3.63
CA GLU A 42 3.66 8.92 -4.51
C GLU A 42 3.61 8.30 -5.90
N GLN A 43 4.77 7.95 -6.48
CA GLN A 43 4.84 7.33 -7.80
C GLN A 43 4.33 5.89 -7.76
N LEU A 44 4.57 5.17 -6.66
CA LEU A 44 4.00 3.84 -6.44
C LEU A 44 2.47 3.89 -6.36
N ALA A 45 1.90 4.84 -5.60
CA ALA A 45 0.45 5.03 -5.53
C ALA A 45 -0.13 5.37 -6.91
N ALA A 46 0.51 6.27 -7.65
CA ALA A 46 0.10 6.61 -9.01
C ALA A 46 0.18 5.42 -9.97
N ALA A 47 1.21 4.57 -9.85
CA ALA A 47 1.37 3.36 -10.65
C ALA A 47 0.26 2.32 -10.36
N ALA A 48 -0.08 2.11 -9.09
CA ALA A 48 -1.20 1.25 -8.70
C ALA A 48 -2.52 1.78 -9.27
N GLU A 49 -2.80 3.09 -9.13
CA GLU A 49 -4.02 3.69 -9.67
C GLU A 49 -4.10 3.62 -11.18
N ALA A 50 -2.98 3.77 -11.89
CA ALA A 50 -2.94 3.58 -13.34
C ALA A 50 -3.33 2.16 -13.75
N LEU A 51 -2.87 1.13 -13.01
CA LEU A 51 -3.25 -0.26 -13.25
C LEU A 51 -4.75 -0.49 -13.01
N PHE A 52 -5.30 0.02 -11.90
CA PHE A 52 -6.73 -0.06 -11.62
C PHE A 52 -7.60 0.67 -12.65
N ALA A 53 -7.16 1.85 -13.10
CA ALA A 53 -7.89 2.62 -14.12
C ALA A 53 -7.87 1.96 -15.51
N ALA A 54 -6.95 1.03 -15.75
CA ALA A 54 -6.81 0.29 -17.00
C ALA A 54 -7.37 -1.15 -16.90
N ASP A 55 -8.26 -1.42 -15.94
CA ASP A 55 -8.84 -2.75 -15.68
C ASP A 55 -7.82 -3.87 -15.38
N ARG A 56 -6.58 -3.52 -14.99
CA ARG A 56 -5.53 -4.45 -14.55
C ARG A 56 -5.46 -4.53 -13.02
N GLY A 57 -6.62 -4.77 -12.40
CA GLY A 57 -6.80 -4.75 -10.95
C GLY A 57 -5.89 -5.74 -10.21
N ASP A 58 -5.74 -6.96 -10.73
CA ASP A 58 -4.89 -8.00 -10.14
C ASP A 58 -3.42 -7.57 -10.04
N ASP A 59 -2.92 -6.88 -11.06
CA ASP A 59 -1.55 -6.35 -11.05
C ASP A 59 -1.40 -5.17 -10.09
N GLY A 60 -2.41 -4.31 -10.00
CA GLY A 60 -2.46 -3.22 -9.02
C GLY A 60 -2.45 -3.74 -7.58
N GLU A 61 -3.27 -4.75 -7.31
CA GLU A 61 -3.30 -5.46 -6.03
C GLU A 61 -1.97 -6.17 -5.71
N GLY A 62 -1.40 -6.86 -6.69
CA GLY A 62 -0.09 -7.51 -6.57
C GLY A 62 1.02 -6.52 -6.22
N LEU A 63 1.04 -5.38 -6.91
CA LEU A 63 1.98 -4.28 -6.67
C LEU A 63 1.85 -3.72 -5.25
N LEU A 64 0.63 -3.42 -4.80
CA LEU A 64 0.38 -2.93 -3.44
C LEU A 64 0.77 -3.97 -2.38
N ARG A 65 0.43 -5.25 -2.59
CA ARG A 65 0.78 -6.33 -1.67
C ARG A 65 2.29 -6.52 -1.56
N GLN A 66 3.04 -6.41 -2.66
CA GLN A 66 4.50 -6.47 -2.64
C GLN A 66 5.12 -5.30 -1.85
N SER A 67 4.51 -4.12 -1.93
CA SER A 67 5.05 -2.91 -1.30
C SER A 67 5.10 -2.95 0.22
N VAL A 68 4.34 -3.84 0.89
CA VAL A 68 4.38 -4.00 2.37
C VAL A 68 5.73 -4.51 2.90
N SER A 69 6.60 -5.01 2.02
CA SER A 69 7.98 -5.40 2.34
C SER A 69 8.92 -4.21 2.57
N ARG A 70 8.51 -3.01 2.15
CA ARG A 70 9.29 -1.76 2.25
C ARG A 70 9.42 -1.27 3.70
N PRO A 71 10.27 -0.25 3.96
CA PRO A 71 10.27 0.43 5.24
C PRO A 71 8.86 0.91 5.62
N VAL A 72 8.46 0.65 6.86
CA VAL A 72 7.11 0.94 7.36
C VAL A 72 6.63 2.38 7.08
N PRO A 73 7.47 3.44 7.27
CA PRO A 73 7.06 4.79 6.92
C PRO A 73 6.70 4.98 5.44
N GLU A 74 7.38 4.29 4.52
CA GLU A 74 7.08 4.37 3.09
C GLU A 74 5.73 3.72 2.74
N VAL A 75 5.37 2.63 3.44
CA VAL A 75 4.05 2.00 3.28
C VAL A 75 2.95 2.97 3.72
N ALA A 76 3.13 3.62 4.88
CA ALA A 76 2.21 4.64 5.38
C ALA A 76 2.09 5.83 4.42
N HIS A 77 3.22 6.32 3.88
CA HIS A 77 3.22 7.38 2.87
C HIS A 77 2.50 6.97 1.59
N THR A 78 2.63 5.70 1.17
CA THR A 78 1.91 5.18 -0.01
C THR A 78 0.41 5.16 0.24
N ALA A 79 -0.03 4.71 1.42
CA ALA A 79 -1.45 4.76 1.82
C ALA A 79 -1.98 6.20 1.83
N LYS A 80 -1.21 7.16 2.38
CA LYS A 80 -1.56 8.59 2.37
C LYS A 80 -1.65 9.16 0.95
N ALA A 81 -0.73 8.77 0.06
CA ALA A 81 -0.77 9.18 -1.34
C ALA A 81 -2.01 8.64 -2.08
N LEU A 82 -2.41 7.39 -1.82
CA LEU A 82 -3.65 6.81 -2.34
C LEU A 82 -4.89 7.57 -1.83
N LEU A 83 -4.93 7.93 -0.54
CA LEU A 83 -6.01 8.73 0.03
C LEU A 83 -6.08 10.12 -0.63
N ALA A 84 -4.93 10.78 -0.81
CA ALA A 84 -4.85 12.07 -1.48
C ALA A 84 -5.28 12.00 -2.96
N ALA A 85 -5.07 10.85 -3.62
CA ALA A 85 -5.53 10.59 -4.98
C ALA A 85 -7.02 10.23 -5.08
N GLY A 86 -7.76 10.17 -3.96
CA GLY A 86 -9.18 9.81 -3.94
C GLY A 86 -9.44 8.30 -4.04
N ALA A 87 -8.46 7.47 -3.64
CA ALA A 87 -8.51 6.01 -3.74
C ALA A 87 -8.59 5.30 -2.37
N PRO A 88 -9.63 5.55 -1.55
CA PRO A 88 -9.72 5.02 -0.19
C PRO A 88 -9.79 3.49 -0.13
N SER A 89 -10.40 2.83 -1.12
CA SER A 89 -10.44 1.36 -1.18
C SER A 89 -9.05 0.75 -1.41
N ARG A 90 -8.19 1.40 -2.19
CA ARG A 90 -6.81 0.95 -2.43
C ARG A 90 -5.92 1.19 -1.22
N ALA A 91 -6.11 2.32 -0.54
CA ALA A 91 -5.45 2.58 0.73
C ALA A 91 -5.85 1.52 1.79
N ALA A 92 -7.15 1.20 1.90
CA ALA A 92 -7.63 0.16 2.81
C ALA A 92 -7.03 -1.21 2.47
N PHE A 93 -7.00 -1.59 1.20
CA PHE A 93 -6.36 -2.83 0.74
C PHE A 93 -4.88 -2.92 1.14
N LEU A 94 -4.11 -1.83 0.94
CA LEU A 94 -2.70 -1.77 1.32
C LEU A 94 -2.52 -1.93 2.84
N LEU A 95 -3.37 -1.27 3.64
CA LEU A 95 -3.29 -1.34 5.10
C LEU A 95 -3.70 -2.72 5.63
N GLU A 96 -4.70 -3.37 5.04
CA GLU A 96 -5.04 -4.76 5.35
C GLU A 96 -3.87 -5.70 5.01
N ALA A 97 -3.25 -5.52 3.84
CA ALA A 97 -2.07 -6.30 3.46
C ALA A 97 -0.91 -6.08 4.45
N LEU A 98 -0.69 -4.85 4.93
CA LEU A 98 0.31 -4.55 5.94
C LEU A 98 0.01 -5.28 7.26
N VAL A 99 -1.23 -5.21 7.75
CA VAL A 99 -1.65 -5.86 9.00
C VAL A 99 -1.52 -7.39 8.92
N ARG A 100 -1.80 -7.99 7.77
CA ARG A 100 -1.62 -9.44 7.56
C ARG A 100 -0.15 -9.86 7.50
N ALA A 101 0.70 -9.01 6.94
CA ALA A 101 2.10 -9.37 6.62
C ALA A 101 3.12 -8.96 7.69
N ARG A 102 2.78 -8.02 8.59
CA ARG A 102 3.71 -7.41 9.55
C ARG A 102 3.19 -7.50 10.98
N THR A 103 4.05 -7.21 11.95
CA THR A 103 3.65 -7.26 13.36
C THR A 103 2.73 -6.09 13.72
N PRO A 104 1.95 -6.20 14.81
CA PRO A 104 1.15 -5.09 15.33
C PRO A 104 1.97 -3.82 15.62
N GLU A 105 3.23 -3.95 16.05
CA GLU A 105 4.14 -2.82 16.29
C GLU A 105 4.58 -2.15 15.00
N ASP A 106 4.81 -2.92 13.93
CA ASP A 106 5.08 -2.36 12.59
C ASP A 106 3.87 -1.59 12.08
N ALA A 107 2.65 -2.12 12.23
CA ALA A 107 1.42 -1.41 11.87
C ALA A 107 1.21 -0.15 12.74
N ALA A 108 1.49 -0.21 14.04
CA ALA A 108 1.43 0.97 14.92
C ALA A 108 2.46 2.04 14.52
N ARG A 109 3.65 1.63 14.08
CA ARG A 109 4.66 2.55 13.56
C ARG A 109 4.26 3.17 12.22
N ALA A 110 3.51 2.47 11.36
CA ALA A 110 2.90 3.10 10.19
C ALA A 110 1.86 4.16 10.61
N ALA A 111 1.02 3.84 11.61
CA ALA A 111 0.03 4.77 12.12
C ALA A 111 0.65 6.07 12.65
N ALA A 112 1.85 6.01 13.21
CA ALA A 112 2.57 7.17 13.75
C ALA A 112 2.89 8.26 12.69
N GLU A 113 2.93 7.92 11.40
CA GLU A 113 3.20 8.87 10.30
C GLU A 113 2.02 9.83 10.02
N ASP A 114 0.81 9.47 10.44
CA ASP A 114 -0.38 10.33 10.46
C ASP A 114 -1.46 9.70 11.34
N PRO A 115 -1.38 9.87 12.67
CA PRO A 115 -2.26 9.14 13.58
C PRO A 115 -3.74 9.43 13.37
N ALA A 116 -4.09 10.68 13.06
CA ALA A 116 -5.48 11.09 12.88
C ALA A 116 -6.15 10.36 11.72
N THR A 117 -5.40 10.11 10.65
CA THR A 117 -5.89 9.44 9.44
C THR A 117 -5.73 7.92 9.53
N LEU A 118 -4.57 7.42 9.97
CA LEU A 118 -4.19 6.03 9.79
C LEU A 118 -4.63 5.11 10.93
N VAL A 119 -4.75 5.60 12.17
CA VAL A 119 -5.23 4.79 13.31
C VAL A 119 -6.61 4.17 13.06
N PRO A 120 -7.66 4.93 12.66
CA PRO A 120 -8.97 4.32 12.41
C PRO A 120 -8.91 3.31 11.26
N LEU A 121 -8.25 3.64 10.15
CA LEU A 121 -8.16 2.75 8.99
C LEU A 121 -7.43 1.44 9.29
N LEU A 122 -6.37 1.48 10.10
CA LEU A 122 -5.64 0.29 10.51
C LEU A 122 -6.44 -0.58 11.49
N LEU A 123 -7.22 0.03 12.39
CA LEU A 123 -8.12 -0.70 13.29
C LEU A 123 -9.26 -1.38 12.53
N ASP A 124 -9.82 -0.71 11.52
CA ASP A 124 -10.82 -1.30 10.62
C ASP A 124 -10.22 -2.47 9.83
N ALA A 125 -9.06 -2.25 9.20
CA ALA A 125 -8.35 -3.30 8.48
C ALA A 125 -8.02 -4.51 9.38
N ALA A 126 -7.61 -4.29 10.62
CA ALA A 126 -7.36 -5.37 11.57
C ALA A 126 -8.63 -6.11 11.99
N ALA A 127 -9.78 -5.42 12.08
CA ALA A 127 -11.07 -6.04 12.36
C ALA A 127 -11.51 -6.99 11.25
N GLU A 128 -11.29 -6.61 9.99
CA GLU A 128 -11.54 -7.47 8.81
C GLU A 128 -10.64 -8.71 8.78
N VAL A 129 -9.45 -8.65 9.39
CA VAL A 129 -8.55 -9.80 9.51
C VAL A 129 -9.04 -10.76 10.60
N SER A 130 -9.16 -10.28 11.85
CA SER A 130 -9.72 -11.03 12.97
C SER A 130 -9.89 -10.15 14.22
N SER A 131 -10.78 -10.56 15.13
CA SER A 131 -10.91 -9.89 16.42
C SER A 131 -9.62 -9.90 17.24
N SER A 132 -8.82 -10.97 17.19
CA SER A 132 -7.49 -11.03 17.83
C SER A 132 -6.52 -10.00 17.25
N THR A 133 -6.45 -9.90 15.92
CA THR A 133 -5.58 -8.93 15.24
C THR A 133 -5.94 -7.49 15.60
N GLN A 134 -7.23 -7.19 15.67
CA GLN A 134 -7.72 -5.89 16.12
C GLN A 134 -7.30 -5.58 17.56
N HIS A 135 -7.41 -6.54 18.48
CA HIS A 135 -6.99 -6.35 19.88
C HIS A 135 -5.48 -6.13 20.00
N ASP A 136 -4.67 -6.92 19.30
CA ASP A 136 -3.22 -6.83 19.32
C ASP A 136 -2.74 -5.48 18.76
N LEU A 137 -3.31 -5.04 17.64
CA LEU A 137 -3.01 -3.73 17.07
C LEU A 137 -3.44 -2.60 18.02
N ALA A 138 -4.65 -2.66 18.57
CA ALA A 138 -5.10 -1.67 19.54
C ALA A 138 -4.17 -1.63 20.76
N HIS A 139 -3.65 -2.77 21.22
CA HIS A 139 -2.66 -2.83 22.28
C HIS A 139 -1.35 -2.14 21.89
N ALA A 140 -0.78 -2.47 20.72
CA ALA A 140 0.46 -1.85 20.22
C ALA A 140 0.33 -0.32 20.06
N LEU A 141 -0.79 0.16 19.53
CA LEU A 141 -1.06 1.60 19.40
C LEU A 141 -1.13 2.31 20.77
N ARG A 142 -1.71 1.67 21.80
CA ARG A 142 -1.73 2.23 23.17
C ARG A 142 -0.34 2.26 23.77
N THR A 143 0.45 1.22 23.59
CA THR A 143 1.84 1.15 24.06
C THR A 143 2.70 2.24 23.40
N ALA A 144 2.45 2.53 22.13
CA ALA A 144 3.08 3.64 21.40
C ALA A 144 2.51 5.03 21.76
N ARG A 145 1.47 5.11 22.60
CA ARG A 145 0.77 6.33 23.01
C ARG A 145 0.25 7.18 21.84
N LEU A 146 -0.23 6.52 20.78
CA LEU A 146 -0.84 7.22 19.66
C LEU A 146 -2.27 7.67 20.01
N PRO A 147 -2.69 8.87 19.55
CA PRO A 147 -4.06 9.34 19.75
C PRO A 147 -5.06 8.53 18.89
N GLY A 148 -6.35 8.62 19.22
CA GLY A 148 -7.41 8.00 18.42
C GLY A 148 -7.63 6.49 18.66
N VAL A 149 -6.92 5.90 19.62
CA VAL A 149 -7.10 4.49 20.01
C VAL A 149 -8.24 4.35 21.02
N PRO A 150 -9.21 3.44 20.83
CA PRO A 150 -10.28 3.23 21.80
C PRO A 150 -9.73 2.95 23.21
N GLY A 151 -10.16 3.74 24.18
CA GLY A 151 -9.80 3.58 25.60
C GLY A 151 -8.59 4.40 26.08
N LEU A 152 -7.97 5.22 25.23
CA LEU A 152 -7.12 6.33 25.70
C LEU A 152 -7.96 7.61 25.73
N ALA A 153 -8.19 8.12 26.95
CA ALA A 153 -8.79 9.43 27.19
C ALA A 153 -7.75 10.55 27.04
#